data_AF-A0A3N2CYJ6-F1
#
_entry.id   AF-A0A3N2CYJ6-F1
#
_cell.length_a   1.000
_cell.length_b   1.000
_cell.length_c   1.000
_cell.angle_alpha   90.00
_cell.angle_beta   90.00
_cell.angle_gamma   90.00
#
_symmetry.space_group_name_H-M   'P 1'
#
loop_
_entity.id
_entity.type
_entity.pdbx_description
1 polymer ?
#
loop_
_entity_poly.entity_id
_entity_poly.type
_entity_poly.pdbx_seq_one_letter_code
_entity_poly.pdbx_strand_id
1 'polypeptide(L)'
;MGDRAYLGFAPGRRPAVDVRIGTRWLPGELRSWIRRGESWWAHVDYVLPEDGAHTATVLAASIRSADPRAEPPGTSEDGSDRQEV
;
A
#
# COMPACT_ATOMS: atom_id res chain seq x y z
N MET A 1 -20.77 11.98 -5.70
CA MET A 1 -19.62 12.83 -5.36
C MET A 1 -18.60 11.90 -4.72
N GLY A 2 -17.58 11.45 -5.46
CA GLY A 2 -16.71 10.36 -5.02
C GLY A 2 -15.78 10.81 -3.90
N ASP A 3 -15.87 10.17 -2.74
CA ASP A 3 -15.02 10.44 -1.58
C ASP A 3 -13.57 10.02 -1.89
N ARG A 4 -12.73 11.01 -2.20
CA ARG A 4 -11.29 10.79 -2.41
C ARG A 4 -10.62 10.79 -1.04
N ALA A 5 -10.58 9.63 -0.39
CA ALA A 5 -9.89 9.47 0.87
C ALA A 5 -8.36 9.43 0.66
N TYR A 6 -7.64 10.14 1.53
CA TYR A 6 -6.19 10.19 1.55
C TYR A 6 -5.69 9.94 2.97
N LEU A 7 -4.86 8.92 3.16
CA LEU A 7 -4.21 8.64 4.44
C LEU A 7 -2.70 8.68 4.26
N GLY A 8 -2.07 9.74 4.76
CA GLY A 8 -0.62 9.92 4.72
C GLY A 8 0.07 9.47 6.00
N PHE A 9 1.30 8.98 5.86
CA PHE A 9 2.22 8.71 6.96
C PHE A 9 3.19 9.89 7.11
N ALA A 10 3.44 10.28 8.36
CA ALA A 10 4.41 11.31 8.67
C ALA A 10 5.84 10.87 8.25
N PRO A 11 6.69 11.80 7.80
CA PRO A 11 8.10 11.49 7.55
C PRO A 11 8.77 10.94 8.83
N GLY A 12 9.54 9.86 8.71
CA GLY A 12 10.16 9.16 9.84
C GLY A 12 9.25 8.17 10.58
N ARG A 13 7.96 8.08 10.22
CA ARG A 13 7.01 7.06 10.71
C ARG A 13 6.36 6.25 9.59
N ARG A 14 7.00 6.24 8.42
CA ARG A 14 6.52 5.49 7.27
C ARG A 14 6.75 4.01 7.53
N PRO A 15 5.74 3.14 7.33
CA PRO A 15 5.95 1.72 7.48
C PRO A 15 6.78 1.21 6.30
N ALA A 16 7.69 0.29 6.61
CA ALA A 16 8.48 -0.40 5.60
C ALA A 16 7.57 -1.36 4.81
N VAL A 17 7.71 -1.37 3.49
CA VAL A 17 6.91 -2.21 2.60
C VAL A 17 7.78 -2.81 1.51
N ASP A 18 7.35 -3.92 0.95
CA ASP A 18 7.84 -4.43 -0.33
C ASP A 18 6.85 -4.00 -1.42
N VAL A 19 7.36 -3.32 -2.44
CA VAL A 19 6.59 -2.93 -3.63
C VAL A 19 6.94 -3.82 -4.81
N ARG A 20 5.93 -4.27 -5.55
CA ARG A 20 6.11 -4.98 -6.80
C ARG A 20 6.35 -4.02 -7.95
N ILE A 21 7.57 -4.01 -8.50
CA ILE A 21 7.96 -3.25 -9.70
C ILE A 21 8.33 -4.25 -10.79
N GLY A 22 7.54 -4.28 -11.87
CA GLY A 22 7.63 -5.33 -12.88
C GLY A 22 7.39 -6.72 -12.27
N THR A 23 8.41 -7.57 -12.31
CA THR A 23 8.36 -8.94 -11.77
C THR A 23 9.04 -9.09 -10.41
N ARG A 24 9.64 -8.04 -9.85
CA ARG A 24 10.42 -8.08 -8.60
C ARG A 24 9.68 -7.38 -7.46
N TRP A 25 9.93 -7.86 -6.25
CA TRP A 25 9.59 -7.17 -5.01
C TRP A 25 10.82 -6.40 -4.54
N LEU A 26 10.64 -5.12 -4.28
CA LEU A 26 11.71 -4.22 -3.86
C LEU A 26 11.34 -3.56 -2.54
N PRO A 27 12.30 -3.40 -1.62
CA PRO A 27 12.06 -2.72 -0.37
C PRO A 27 11.78 -1.22 -0.61
N GLY A 28 10.85 -0.68 0.16
CA GLY A 28 10.42 0.71 0.11
C GLY A 28 9.70 1.17 1.36
N GLU A 29 9.18 2.38 1.30
CA GLU A 29 8.46 3.06 2.37
C GLU A 29 7.12 3.58 1.87
N LEU A 30 6.06 3.27 2.60
CA LEU A 30 4.72 3.74 2.26
C LEU A 30 4.53 5.19 2.72
N ARG A 31 4.25 6.08 1.78
CA ARG A 31 3.95 7.49 2.06
C ARG A 31 2.49 7.72 2.33
N SER A 32 1.61 7.09 1.55
CA SER A 32 0.18 7.26 1.69
C SER A 32 -0.65 6.20 0.97
N TRP A 33 -1.87 6.02 1.48
CA TRP A 33 -2.97 5.36 0.78
C TRP A 33 -3.88 6.40 0.13
N ILE A 34 -4.31 6.12 -1.09
CA ILE A 34 -5.16 6.97 -1.91
C ILE A 34 -6.33 6.12 -2.40
N ARG A 35 -7.57 6.50 -2.03
CA ARG A 35 -8.77 5.85 -2.57
C ARG A 35 -9.12 6.46 -3.93
N ARG A 36 -9.25 5.62 -4.95
CA ARG A 36 -9.69 6.01 -6.30
C ARG A 36 -10.81 5.08 -6.73
N GLY A 37 -12.06 5.55 -6.59
CA GLY A 37 -13.24 4.70 -6.75
C GLY A 37 -13.29 3.64 -5.65
N GLU A 38 -13.42 2.37 -6.04
CA GLU A 38 -13.48 1.24 -5.12
C GLU A 38 -12.09 0.69 -4.75
N SER A 39 -11.03 1.13 -5.44
CA SER A 39 -9.68 0.61 -5.23
C SER A 39 -8.80 1.54 -4.38
N TRP A 40 -7.98 0.91 -3.53
CA TRP A 40 -6.88 1.57 -2.83
C TRP A 40 -5.59 1.52 -3.63
N TRP A 41 -4.90 2.65 -3.68
CA TRP A 41 -3.61 2.84 -4.31
C TRP A 41 -2.59 3.31 -3.28
N ALA A 42 -1.38 2.76 -3.32
CA ALA A 42 -0.28 3.12 -2.47
C ALA A 42 0.66 4.08 -3.19
N HIS A 43 1.06 5.14 -2.50
CA HIS A 43 2.17 5.99 -2.88
C HIS A 43 3.41 5.55 -2.10
N VAL A 44 4.42 5.03 -2.79
CA VAL A 44 5.60 4.41 -2.17
C VAL A 44 6.88 5.01 -2.69
N ASP A 45 7.82 5.25 -1.79
CA ASP A 45 9.22 5.50 -2.13
C ASP A 45 9.95 4.15 -2.11
N TYR A 46 10.81 3.86 -3.08
CA TYR A 46 11.58 2.61 -3.14
C TYR A 46 12.96 2.89 -3.73
N VAL A 47 13.93 2.02 -3.44
CA VAL A 47 15.30 2.18 -3.94
C VAL A 47 15.61 1.10 -4.97
N LEU A 48 16.02 1.54 -6.16
CA LEU A 48 16.62 0.66 -7.15
C LEU A 48 18.14 0.64 -6.90
N PRO A 49 18.77 -0.55 -6.87
CA PRO A 49 20.18 -0.69 -6.55
C PRO A 49 21.11 0.07 -7.51
N GLU A 50 20.65 0.37 -8.73
CA GLU A 50 21.47 0.98 -9.79
C GLU A 50 21.09 2.44 -10.10
N ASP A 51 19.90 2.88 -9.68
CA ASP A 51 19.30 4.15 -10.14
C ASP A 51 18.94 5.10 -8.97
N GLY A 52 18.90 4.58 -7.74
CA GLY A 52 18.67 5.37 -6.53
C GLY A 52 17.22 5.35 -6.06
N ALA A 53 16.78 6.45 -5.44
CA ALA A 53 15.45 6.56 -4.84
C ALA A 53 14.40 6.98 -5.87
N HIS A 54 13.31 6.22 -5.94
CA HIS A 54 12.17 6.46 -6.82
C HIS A 54 10.88 6.50 -6.04
N THR A 55 9.87 7.07 -6.67
CA THR A 55 8.52 7.12 -6.13
C THR A 55 7.55 6.54 -7.15
N ALA A 56 6.65 5.66 -6.71
CA ALA A 56 5.61 5.08 -7.56
C ALA A 56 4.23 5.15 -6.89
N THR A 57 3.20 5.16 -7.73
CA THR A 57 1.81 4.93 -7.30
C THR A 57 1.36 3.59 -7.86
N VAL A 58 1.08 2.63 -6.98
CA VAL A 58 0.71 1.25 -7.35
C VAL A 58 -0.60 0.83 -6.70
N LEU A 59 -1.23 -0.22 -7.21
CA LEU A 59 -2.40 -0.82 -6.57
C LEU A 59 -2.02 -1.45 -5.22
N ALA A 60 -2.97 -1.51 -4.28
CA ALA A 60 -2.77 -2.14 -2.98
C ALA A 60 -2.22 -3.58 -3.09
N ALA A 61 -2.69 -4.36 -4.07
CA ALA A 61 -2.22 -5.73 -4.32
C ALA A 61 -0.73 -5.83 -4.71
N SER A 62 -0.11 -4.71 -5.09
CA SER A 62 1.32 -4.62 -5.41
C SER A 62 2.17 -4.23 -4.20
N ILE A 63 1.58 -4.17 -2.99
CA ILE A 63 2.26 -3.89 -1.73
C ILE A 63 2.16 -5.11 -0.82
N ARG A 64 3.26 -5.42 -0.14
CA ARG A 64 3.30 -6.36 0.99
C ARG A 64 4.05 -5.72 2.13
N SER A 65 3.63 -6.02 3.35
CA SER A 65 4.33 -5.56 4.54
C SER A 65 4.03 -6.49 5.70
N ALA A 66 5.00 -6.61 6.61
CA ALA A 66 4.79 -7.20 7.92
C ALA A 66 4.28 -6.17 8.95
N ASP A 67 4.30 -4.87 8.61
CA ASP A 67 3.81 -3.80 9.48
C ASP A 67 2.28 -3.64 9.29
N PRO A 68 1.46 -3.87 10.33
CA PRO A 68 0.01 -3.75 10.22
C PRO A 68 -0.44 -2.31 9.89
N ARG A 69 0.39 -1.30 10.16
CA ARG A 69 0.09 0.08 9.80
C ARG A 69 0.16 0.31 8.28
N ALA A 70 0.81 -0.59 7.54
CA ALA A 70 0.89 -0.52 6.09
C ALA A 70 -0.38 -1.05 5.40
N GLU A 71 -1.32 -1.66 6.12
CA GLU A 71 -2.54 -2.17 5.51
C GLU A 71 -3.45 -1.04 4.99
N PRO A 72 -4.14 -1.22 3.84
CA PRO A 72 -5.10 -0.24 3.37
C PRO A 72 -6.28 -0.14 4.35
N PRO A 73 -6.76 1.07 4.66
CA PRO A 73 -7.92 1.25 5.52
C PRO A 73 -9.17 0.62 4.89
N GLY A 74 -9.87 -0.22 5.65
CA GLY A 74 -11.08 -0.90 5.17
C GLY A 74 -10.82 -2.15 4.32
N THR A 75 -9.63 -2.72 4.36
CA THR A 75 -9.39 -4.11 3.88
C THR A 75 -9.78 -5.16 4.93
N SER A 76 -10.17 -4.73 6.14
CA SER A 76 -10.81 -5.56 7.16
C SER A 76 -12.29 -5.82 6.82
N GLU A 77 -12.51 -6.50 5.70
CA GLU A 77 -13.74 -7.25 5.41
C GLU A 77 -13.30 -8.66 4.99
N ASP A 78 -12.71 -9.42 5.91
CA ASP A 78 -12.87 -10.87 5.87
C ASP A 78 -14.13 -11.19 6.68
N GLY A 79 -15.24 -11.26 5.94
CA GLY A 79 -16.41 -11.99 6.37
C GLY A 79 -16.07 -13.46 6.50
N SER A 80 -15.63 -13.88 7.67
CA SER A 80 -15.87 -15.23 8.15
C SER A 80 -17.28 -15.29 8.77
N ASP A 81 -18.30 -15.07 7.96
CA ASP A 81 -19.65 -15.62 8.17
C ASP A 81 -20.05 -16.35 6.89
N ARG A 82 -19.40 -17.49 6.69
CA ARG A 82 -19.89 -18.54 5.80
C ARG A 82 -19.61 -19.88 6.47
N GLN A 83 -20.68 -20.65 6.60
CA GLN A 83 -20.89 -21.95 7.29
C GLN A 83 -21.56 -21.78 8.66
N GLU A 84 -22.75 -22.32 8.93
CA GLU A 84 -23.31 -23.60 8.50
C GLU A 84 -24.85 -23.57 8.43
N VAL A 85 -25.41 -24.68 7.95
CA VAL A 85 -26.78 -24.95 7.48
C VAL A 85 -27.90 -24.92 8.52
#